data_AF-A0A3D3GTW7-F1
#
_entry.id   AF-A0A3D3GTW7-F1
#
_cell.length_a   1.000
_cell.length_b   1.000
_cell.length_c   1.000
_cell.angle_alpha   90.00
_cell.angle_beta   90.00
_cell.angle_gamma   90.00
#
_symmetry.space_group_name_H-M   'P 1'
#
loop_
_entity.id
_entity.type
_entity.pdbx_description
1 polymer ?
#
loop_
_entity_poly.entity_id
_entity_poly.type
_entity_poly.pdbx_seq_one_letter_code
_entity_poly.pdbx_strand_id
1 'polypeptide(L)' 'EEGVEVALAAVAETKEDLLGECADLFYHTLVLLADQKIELSEVMTVLQARHKK' A
#
# COMPACT_ATOMS: atom_id res chain seq x y z
N GLU A 1 -9.46 1.73 4.84
CA GLU A 1 -9.78 0.59 5.70
C GLU A 1 -8.53 -0.26 5.79
N GLU A 2 -8.11 -0.81 4.64
CA GLU A 2 -6.88 -1.59 4.44
C GLU A 2 -5.64 -1.13 5.22
N GLY A 3 -5.33 0.18 5.23
CA GLY A 3 -4.14 0.68 5.94
C GLY A 3 -4.19 0.48 7.46
N VAL A 4 -5.39 0.44 8.05
CA VAL A 4 -5.62 0.14 9.46
C VAL A 4 -5.56 -1.37 9.69
N GLU A 5 -6.13 -2.16 8.77
CA GLU A 5 -6.14 -3.62 8.85
C GLU A 5 -4.73 -4.20 8.68
N VAL A 6 -3.92 -3.69 7.75
CA VAL A 6 -2.49 -4.02 7.65
C VAL A 6 -1.76 -3.76 8.97
N ALA A 7 -2.03 -2.63 9.63
CA ALA A 7 -1.40 -2.29 10.90
C ALA A 7 -1.87 -3.21 12.04
N LEU A 8 -3.14 -3.60 12.04
CA LEU A 8 -3.71 -4.54 13.01
C LEU A 8 -3.16 -5.95 12.79
N ALA A 9 -3.16 -6.44 11.55
CA ALA A 9 -2.67 -7.75 11.17
C ALA A 9 -1.19 -7.93 11.51
N ALA A 10 -0.38 -6.87 11.32
CA ALA A 10 1.03 -6.87 11.68
C ALA A 10 1.30 -7.03 13.19
N VAL A 11 0.34 -6.69 14.04
CA VAL A 11 0.49 -6.73 15.51
C VAL A 11 -0.22 -7.93 16.14
N ALA A 12 -1.37 -8.31 15.61
CA ALA A 12 -2.32 -9.17 16.30
C ALA A 12 -2.74 -10.44 15.54
N GLU A 13 -2.37 -10.59 14.26
CA GLU A 13 -2.90 -11.66 13.41
C GLU A 13 -1.82 -12.52 12.76
N THR A 14 -2.23 -13.39 11.84
CA THR A 14 -1.32 -14.32 11.19
C THR A 14 -0.56 -13.67 10.03
N LYS A 15 0.51 -14.34 9.60
CA LYS A 15 1.22 -13.96 8.39
C LYS A 15 0.33 -14.02 7.14
N GLU A 16 -0.62 -14.95 7.09
CA GLU A 16 -1.53 -15.10 5.97
C GLU A 16 -2.49 -13.90 5.90
N ASP A 17 -3.04 -13.49 7.04
CA ASP A 17 -3.89 -12.29 7.15
C ASP A 17 -3.11 -11.04 6.72
N LEU A 18 -1.91 -10.82 7.26
CA LEU A 18 -1.06 -9.68 6.87
C LEU A 18 -0.78 -9.63 5.36
N LEU A 19 -0.56 -10.78 4.72
CA LEU A 19 -0.34 -10.84 3.28
C LEU A 19 -1.61 -10.51 2.48
N GLY A 20 -2.77 -10.94 2.96
CA GLY A 20 -4.07 -10.59 2.39
C GLY A 20 -4.31 -9.08 2.45
N GLU A 21 -4.22 -8.49 3.63
CA GLU A 21 -4.42 -7.05 3.86
C GLU A 21 -3.43 -6.19 3.05
N CYS A 22 -2.17 -6.65 2.91
CA CYS A 22 -1.20 -5.97 2.05
C CYS A 22 -1.59 -6.04 0.57
N ALA A 23 -2.13 -7.18 0.12
CA ALA A 23 -2.59 -7.35 -1.26
C ALA A 23 -3.79 -6.43 -1.54
N ASP A 24 -4.74 -6.35 -0.62
CA ASP A 24 -5.92 -5.49 -0.75
C ASP A 24 -5.54 -4.01 -0.71
N LEU A 25 -4.65 -3.60 0.20
CA LEU A 25 -4.09 -2.25 0.22
C LEU A 25 -3.43 -1.89 -1.12
N PHE A 26 -2.60 -2.77 -1.68
CA PHE A 26 -1.96 -2.53 -2.98
C PHE A 26 -2.98 -2.46 -4.11
N TYR A 27 -3.95 -3.37 -4.15
CA TYR A 27 -5.02 -3.37 -5.14
C TYR A 27 -5.81 -2.06 -5.12
N HIS A 28 -6.34 -1.68 -3.96
CA HIS A 28 -7.14 -0.47 -3.80
C HIS A 28 -6.31 0.79 -4.10
N THR A 29 -5.03 0.82 -3.71
CA THR A 29 -4.14 1.94 -4.05
C THR A 29 -3.94 2.05 -5.55
N LEU A 30 -3.64 0.95 -6.25
CA LEU A 30 -3.41 0.97 -7.71
C LEU A 30 -4.67 1.36 -8.49
N VAL A 31 -5.84 0.86 -8.08
CA VAL A 31 -7.13 1.24 -8.67
C VAL A 31 -7.41 2.73 -8.45
N LEU A 32 -7.17 3.25 -7.26
CA LEU A 32 -7.34 4.68 -6.96
C LEU A 32 -6.40 5.55 -7.79
N LEU A 33 -5.13 5.18 -7.93
CA LEU A 33 -4.18 5.91 -8.78
C LEU A 33 -4.66 5.96 -10.23
N ALA A 34 -5.15 4.85 -10.77
CA ALA A 34 -5.69 4.78 -12.13
C ALA A 34 -6.93 5.68 -12.30
N ASP A 35 -7.87 5.66 -11.35
CA ASP A 35 -9.05 6.54 -11.34
C ASP A 35 -8.66 8.03 -11.36
N GLN A 36 -7.62 8.37 -10.58
CA GLN A 36 -7.08 9.74 -10.49
C GLN A 36 -6.14 10.11 -11.65
N LYS A 37 -5.89 9.20 -12.60
CA LYS A 37 -4.94 9.38 -13.72
C LYS A 37 -3.52 9.71 -13.24
N ILE A 38 -3.11 9.10 -12.13
CA ILE A 38 -1.77 9.21 -11.56
C ILE A 38 -1.02 7.92 -11.89
N GLU A 39 0.17 8.05 -12.47
CA GLU A 39 1.01 6.90 -12.76
C GLU A 39 1.72 6.41 -11.50
N LEU A 40 1.86 5.09 -11.34
CA LEU A 40 2.62 4.51 -10.21
C LEU A 40 4.06 5.05 -10.15
N SER A 41 4.65 5.37 -11.29
CA SER A 41 6.00 5.94 -11.40
C SER A 41 6.15 7.30 -10.68
N GLU A 42 5.08 8.09 -10.60
CA GLU A 42 5.06 9.35 -9.87
C GLU A 42 5.17 9.11 -8.36
N VAL A 43 4.42 8.13 -7.84
CA VAL A 43 4.53 7.69 -6.44
C VAL A 43 5.92 7.13 -6.15
N MET A 44 6.48 6.33 -7.06
CA MET A 44 7.84 5.80 -6.90
C MET A 44 8.91 6.89 -6.89
N THR A 45 8.72 7.97 -7.66
CA THR A 45 9.63 9.14 -7.63
C THR A 45 9.65 9.80 -6.25
N VAL A 46 8.47 9.98 -5.63
CA VAL A 46 8.35 10.49 -4.26
C VAL A 46 9.05 9.55 -3.27
N LEU A 47 8.83 8.24 -3.40
CA LEU A 47 9.46 7.24 -2.51
C LEU A 47 10.99 7.26 -2.63
N GLN A 48 11.52 7.28 -3.86
CA GLN A 48 12.96 7.38 -4.10
C GLN A 48 13.56 8.66 -3.52
N ALA A 49 12.86 9.79 -3.62
CA ALA A 49 13.32 11.05 -3.01
C ALA A 49 13.41 10.96 -1.48
N ARG A 50 12.48 10.24 -0.83
CA ARG A 50 12.51 10.01 0.64
C ARG A 50 13.69 9.16 1.07
N HIS A 51 14.07 8.14 0.28
CA HIS A 51 15.18 7.24 0.59
C HIS A 51 16.57 7.77 0.19
N LYS A 52 16.66 8.94 -0.47
CA LYS A 52 17.92 9.61 -0.82
C LYS A 52 18.44 10.56 0.26
N LYS A 53 17.74 10.68 1.40
CA LYS A 53 18.20 11.36 2.62
C LYS A 53 18.77 10.34 3.59
#